data_AF-A0A352A836-F1
#
_entry.id   AF-A0A352A836-F1
#
_cell.length_a   1.000
_cell.length_b   1.000
_cell.length_c   1.000
_cell.angle_alpha   90.00
_cell.angle_beta   90.00
_cell.angle_gamma   90.00
#
_symmetry.space_group_name_H-M   'P 1'
#
loop_
_entity.id
_entity.type
_entity.pdbx_description
1 polymer ?
#
loop_
_entity_poly.entity_id
_entity_poly.type
_entity_poly.pdbx_seq_one_letter_code
_entity_poly.pdbx_strand_id
1 'polypeptide(L)'
;MIFEQLIEENKIHRINIEGLKHAFYCLVEDESIIDEVKSGIEFKSRMEFIAPLDGMLWDRKLINEIFDFQYKWEIYTPIEERKYGYYVLPVLYNDRFIARIEMICDRKNKVLAVKNIWFEDGVKLSKALQKELYQCYNRFMNFHDLTDIEFIEQI
;
A
#
# COMPACT_ATOMS: atom_id res chain seq x y z
N MET A 1 -30.86 -4.62 -11.73
CA MET A 1 -29.39 -4.42 -11.82
C MET A 1 -28.74 -5.40 -10.86
N ILE A 2 -27.61 -6.01 -11.20
CA ILE A 2 -27.04 -7.15 -10.45
C ILE A 2 -26.83 -6.86 -8.95
N PHE A 3 -26.44 -5.64 -8.59
CA PHE A 3 -26.23 -5.26 -7.18
C PHE A 3 -27.51 -5.29 -6.33
N GLU A 4 -28.64 -4.81 -6.85
CA GLU A 4 -29.92 -4.86 -6.11
C GLU A 4 -30.35 -6.30 -5.85
N GLN A 5 -30.20 -7.17 -6.86
CA GLN A 5 -30.47 -8.59 -6.70
C GLN A 5 -29.58 -9.24 -5.63
N LEU A 6 -28.27 -8.92 -5.63
CA LEU A 6 -27.34 -9.46 -4.63
C LEU A 6 -27.63 -8.94 -3.20
N ILE A 7 -28.20 -7.74 -3.06
CA ILE A 7 -28.68 -7.22 -1.77
C ILE A 7 -29.93 -7.98 -1.33
N GLU A 8 -30.92 -8.13 -2.23
CA GLU A 8 -32.14 -8.88 -1.95
C GLU A 8 -31.86 -10.35 -1.58
N GLU A 9 -30.83 -10.95 -2.20
CA GLU A 9 -30.33 -12.30 -1.89
C GLU A 9 -29.44 -12.36 -0.63
N ASN A 10 -29.22 -11.24 0.07
CA ASN A 10 -28.36 -11.13 1.25
C ASN A 10 -26.93 -11.65 1.02
N LYS A 11 -26.35 -11.32 -0.14
CA LYS A 11 -24.96 -11.66 -0.50
C LYS A 11 -23.99 -10.51 -0.30
N ILE A 12 -24.46 -9.27 -0.41
CA ILE A 12 -23.65 -8.06 -0.22
C ILE A 12 -24.39 -7.03 0.65
N HIS A 13 -23.62 -6.21 1.37
CA HIS A 13 -24.11 -4.98 1.97
C HIS A 13 -23.74 -3.78 1.11
N ARG A 14 -24.64 -2.80 1.06
CA ARG A 14 -24.34 -1.47 0.53
C ARG A 14 -23.72 -0.62 1.64
N ILE A 15 -22.55 -0.06 1.38
CA ILE A 15 -21.80 0.80 2.31
C ILE A 15 -21.76 2.22 1.76
N ASN A 16 -22.01 3.21 2.61
CA ASN A 16 -21.75 4.61 2.31
C ASN A 16 -20.61 5.08 3.19
N ILE A 17 -19.61 5.72 2.59
CA ILE A 17 -18.44 6.26 3.28
C ILE A 17 -18.61 7.77 3.39
N GLU A 18 -18.38 8.33 4.58
CA GLU A 18 -18.46 9.76 4.82
C GLU A 18 -17.56 10.53 3.85
N GLY A 19 -18.09 11.60 3.24
CA GLY A 19 -17.37 12.42 2.27
C GLY A 19 -17.34 11.86 0.84
N LEU A 20 -17.69 10.60 0.62
CA LEU A 20 -17.76 10.00 -0.72
C LEU A 20 -19.19 9.98 -1.26
N LYS A 21 -19.32 10.29 -2.56
CA LYS A 21 -20.64 10.52 -3.19
C LYS A 21 -21.32 9.25 -3.68
N HIS A 22 -20.58 8.16 -3.82
CA HIS A 22 -21.08 6.91 -4.37
C HIS A 22 -21.07 5.81 -3.31
N ALA A 23 -21.93 4.82 -3.52
CA ALA A 23 -22.03 3.68 -2.63
C ALA A 23 -20.98 2.62 -3.00
N PHE A 24 -20.44 2.00 -1.96
CA PHE A 24 -19.58 0.83 -2.01
C PHE A 24 -20.38 -0.41 -1.65
N TYR A 25 -19.76 -1.57 -1.84
CA TYR A 25 -20.36 -2.85 -1.50
C TYR A 25 -19.31 -3.76 -0.88
N CYS A 26 -19.68 -4.52 0.14
CA CYS A 26 -18.88 -5.61 0.71
C CYS A 26 -19.70 -6.89 0.73
N LEU A 27 -19.04 -8.04 0.93
CA LEU A 27 -19.77 -9.28 1.19
C LEU A 27 -20.45 -9.20 2.56
N VAL A 28 -21.59 -9.88 2.71
CA VAL A 28 -22.28 -9.96 4.01
C VAL A 28 -21.40 -10.62 5.08
N GLU A 29 -20.60 -11.62 4.69
CA GLU A 29 -19.68 -12.31 5.60
C GLU A 29 -18.58 -11.40 6.18
N ASP A 30 -18.27 -10.29 5.50
CA ASP A 30 -17.28 -9.29 5.95
C ASP A 30 -17.86 -8.26 6.94
N GLU A 31 -19.17 -8.29 7.23
CA GLU A 31 -19.81 -7.33 8.15
C GLU A 31 -19.14 -7.34 9.54
N SER A 32 -18.77 -8.53 10.01
CA SER A 32 -18.06 -8.69 11.29
C SER A 32 -16.74 -7.93 11.36
N ILE A 33 -16.00 -7.82 10.25
CA ILE A 33 -14.74 -7.07 10.17
C ILE A 33 -15.03 -5.58 10.36
N ILE A 34 -16.10 -5.07 9.74
CA ILE A 34 -16.50 -3.67 9.84
C ILE A 34 -16.90 -3.32 11.27
N ASP A 35 -17.68 -4.18 11.92
CA ASP A 35 -18.11 -3.97 13.30
C ASP A 35 -16.94 -4.07 14.28
N GLU A 36 -15.97 -4.96 14.04
CA GLU A 36 -14.74 -5.05 14.83
C GLU A 36 -13.94 -3.73 14.74
N VAL A 37 -13.74 -3.19 13.53
CA VAL A 37 -13.08 -1.88 13.33
C VAL A 37 -13.86 -0.76 14.03
N LYS A 38 -15.20 -0.74 13.92
CA LYS A 38 -16.06 0.27 14.56
C LYS A 38 -16.09 0.18 16.08
N SER A 39 -15.80 -0.99 16.65
CA SER A 39 -15.71 -1.16 18.11
C SER A 39 -14.55 -0.40 18.74
N GLY A 40 -13.62 0.10 17.91
CA GLY A 40 -12.42 0.82 18.35
C GLY A 40 -11.30 -0.13 18.78
N ILE A 41 -11.27 -1.36 18.24
CA ILE A 41 -10.16 -2.27 18.46
C ILE A 41 -8.85 -1.63 17.98
N GLU A 42 -7.81 -1.74 18.79
CA GLU A 42 -6.47 -1.30 18.36
C GLU A 42 -5.79 -2.43 17.59
N PHE A 43 -5.57 -2.21 16.30
CA PHE A 43 -4.74 -3.10 15.49
C PHE A 43 -3.26 -2.89 15.82
N LYS A 44 -2.50 -3.98 15.81
CA LYS A 44 -1.05 -3.89 15.86
C LYS A 44 -0.58 -3.08 14.66
N SER A 45 0.19 -2.03 14.93
CA SER A 45 0.76 -1.20 13.87
C SER A 45 1.58 -2.04 12.90
N ARG A 46 1.41 -1.76 11.60
CA ARG A 46 1.99 -2.55 10.52
C ARG A 46 2.33 -1.68 9.33
N MET A 47 3.51 -1.89 8.78
CA MET A 47 3.95 -1.30 7.52
C MET A 47 4.14 -2.40 6.48
N GLU A 48 3.72 -2.16 5.24
CA GLU A 48 3.93 -3.10 4.13
C GLU A 48 4.32 -2.36 2.85
N PHE A 49 5.12 -3.02 2.01
CA PHE A 49 5.41 -2.59 0.66
C PHE A 49 4.44 -3.27 -0.30
N ILE A 50 3.59 -2.48 -0.96
CA ILE A 50 2.57 -3.00 -1.85
C ILE A 50 3.16 -3.20 -3.24
N ALA A 51 3.05 -4.41 -3.78
CA ALA A 51 3.54 -4.68 -5.13
C ALA A 51 2.70 -3.89 -6.16
N PRO A 52 3.29 -3.37 -7.25
CA PRO A 52 2.56 -2.61 -8.28
C PRO A 52 1.37 -3.35 -8.92
N LEU A 53 1.41 -4.68 -8.89
CA LEU A 53 0.40 -5.60 -9.45
C LEU A 53 -0.51 -6.22 -8.38
N ASP A 54 -0.37 -5.82 -7.12
CA ASP A 54 -1.26 -6.24 -6.05
C ASP A 54 -2.71 -5.86 -6.38
N GLY A 55 -3.65 -6.75 -6.05
CA GLY A 55 -5.08 -6.55 -6.29
C GLY A 55 -5.63 -5.28 -5.64
N MET A 56 -5.04 -4.85 -4.51
CA MET A 56 -5.37 -3.60 -3.83
C MET A 56 -5.21 -2.38 -4.75
N LEU A 57 -4.22 -2.40 -5.67
CA LEU A 57 -3.89 -1.24 -6.50
C LEU A 57 -4.59 -1.24 -7.87
N TRP A 58 -5.49 -2.19 -8.14
CA TRP A 58 -6.17 -2.30 -9.44
C TRP A 58 -7.10 -1.11 -9.71
N ASP A 59 -7.90 -0.69 -8.72
CA ASP A 59 -8.74 0.49 -8.84
C ASP A 59 -8.03 1.73 -8.29
N ARG A 60 -7.28 2.40 -9.18
CA ARG A 60 -6.54 3.62 -8.83
C ARG A 60 -7.44 4.79 -8.45
N LYS A 61 -8.70 4.82 -8.93
CA LYS A 61 -9.65 5.86 -8.55
C LYS A 61 -10.09 5.66 -7.12
N LEU A 62 -10.42 4.42 -6.76
CA LEU A 62 -10.74 4.04 -5.39
C LEU A 62 -9.60 4.36 -4.42
N ILE A 63 -8.37 3.99 -4.78
CA ILE A 63 -7.19 4.31 -3.97
C ILE A 63 -7.05 5.82 -3.77
N ASN A 64 -7.22 6.62 -4.82
CA ASN A 64 -7.18 8.07 -4.71
C ASN A 64 -8.32 8.62 -3.84
N GLU A 65 -9.54 8.11 -3.96
CA GLU A 65 -10.69 8.61 -3.21
C GLU A 65 -10.64 8.24 -1.71
N ILE A 66 -10.15 7.04 -1.37
CA ILE A 66 -10.09 6.58 0.01
C ILE A 66 -8.82 7.04 0.72
N PHE A 67 -7.67 7.00 0.03
CA PHE A 67 -6.37 7.24 0.66
C PHE A 67 -5.72 8.57 0.28
N ASP A 68 -6.34 9.36 -0.61
CA ASP A 68 -5.73 10.56 -1.20
C ASP A 68 -4.34 10.28 -1.80
N PHE A 69 -4.19 9.09 -2.41
CA PHE A 69 -2.92 8.60 -2.91
C PHE A 69 -2.97 8.31 -4.41
N GLN A 70 -2.23 9.08 -5.18
CA GLN A 70 -2.09 8.85 -6.62
C GLN A 70 -0.93 7.88 -6.90
N TYR A 71 -1.26 6.78 -7.59
CA TYR A 71 -0.28 5.77 -7.97
C TYR A 71 -0.33 5.41 -9.46
N LYS A 72 0.80 5.61 -10.14
CA LYS A 72 1.03 5.18 -11.51
C LYS A 72 2.21 4.21 -11.51
N TRP A 73 2.05 3.06 -12.16
CA TRP A 73 3.16 2.14 -12.38
C TRP A 73 3.95 2.60 -13.60
N GLU A 74 5.12 3.19 -13.36
CA GLU A 74 5.89 3.93 -14.37
C GLU A 74 6.86 3.06 -15.18
N ILE A 75 6.76 1.73 -15.07
CA ILE A 75 7.67 0.79 -15.74
C ILE A 75 7.72 0.98 -17.27
N TYR A 76 6.57 1.31 -17.87
CA TYR A 76 6.44 1.58 -19.31
C TYR A 76 6.58 3.06 -19.66
N THR A 77 6.75 3.94 -18.67
CA THR A 77 6.97 5.37 -18.91
C THR A 77 8.44 5.57 -19.32
N PRO A 78 8.73 6.34 -20.39
CA PRO A 78 10.10 6.69 -20.77
C PRO A 78 10.85 7.30 -19.57
N ILE A 79 12.17 7.02 -19.46
CA ILE A 79 12.97 7.39 -18.29
C ILE A 79 12.82 8.89 -17.94
N GLU A 80 12.90 9.76 -18.94
CA GLU A 80 12.83 11.22 -18.79
C GLU A 80 11.45 11.74 -18.33
N GLU A 81 10.40 10.92 -18.46
CA GLU A 81 9.02 11.28 -18.09
C GLU A 81 8.59 10.66 -16.75
N ARG A 82 9.45 9.88 -16.09
CA ARG A 82 9.12 9.24 -14.81
C ARG A 82 9.13 10.28 -13.69
N LYS A 83 8.12 10.23 -12.83
CA LYS A 83 8.10 11.03 -11.60
C LYS A 83 8.94 10.40 -10.49
N TYR A 84 8.95 9.07 -10.41
CA TYR A 84 9.62 8.34 -9.34
C TYR A 84 10.72 7.42 -9.87
N GLY A 85 10.36 6.26 -10.43
CA GLY A 85 11.33 5.22 -10.74
C GLY A 85 10.77 4.09 -11.59
N TYR A 86 11.60 3.06 -11.83
CA TYR A 86 11.21 1.96 -12.72
C TYR A 86 10.22 1.00 -12.06
N TYR A 87 10.55 0.52 -10.86
CA TYR A 87 9.73 -0.41 -10.09
C TYR A 87 9.54 0.12 -8.67
N VAL A 88 8.48 0.91 -8.50
CA VAL A 88 8.21 1.67 -7.27
C VAL A 88 7.03 1.05 -6.53
N LEU A 89 7.25 0.69 -5.27
CA LEU A 89 6.25 0.11 -4.38
C LEU A 89 5.67 1.21 -3.49
N PRO A 90 4.35 1.35 -3.37
CA PRO A 90 3.74 2.13 -2.31
C PRO A 90 4.07 1.55 -0.93
N VAL A 91 4.28 2.43 0.05
CA VAL A 91 4.50 2.07 1.45
C VAL A 91 3.23 2.38 2.22
N LEU A 92 2.46 1.33 2.56
CA LEU A 92 1.27 1.42 3.39
C LEU A 92 1.69 1.30 4.85
N TYR A 93 1.32 2.28 5.67
CA TYR A 93 1.52 2.23 7.11
C TYR A 93 0.19 2.42 7.81
N ASN A 94 -0.25 1.38 8.52
CA ASN A 94 -1.59 1.25 9.08
C ASN A 94 -2.66 1.49 8.00
N ASP A 95 -3.32 2.64 8.03
CA ASP A 95 -4.44 3.06 7.20
C ASP A 95 -4.05 4.09 6.13
N ARG A 96 -2.75 4.40 5.95
CA ARG A 96 -2.28 5.47 5.05
C ARG A 96 -1.10 5.05 4.20
N PHE A 97 -1.10 5.47 2.93
CA PHE A 97 0.13 5.46 2.14
C PHE A 97 1.01 6.63 2.57
N ILE A 98 2.22 6.31 3.01
CA ILE A 98 3.14 7.31 3.60
C ILE A 98 4.37 7.57 2.75
N ALA A 99 4.66 6.70 1.80
CA ALA A 99 5.81 6.83 0.92
C ALA A 99 5.67 5.97 -0.34
N ARG A 100 6.65 6.15 -1.21
CA ARG A 100 6.94 5.33 -2.38
C ARG A 100 8.40 4.91 -2.29
N ILE A 101 8.71 3.67 -2.61
CA ILE A 101 10.08 3.16 -2.50
C ILE A 101 10.50 2.41 -3.76
N GLU A 102 11.70 2.71 -4.26
CA GLU A 102 12.35 1.97 -5.34
C GLU A 102 13.45 1.09 -4.74
N MET A 103 13.35 -0.23 -4.97
CA MET A 103 14.32 -1.20 -4.49
C MET A 103 14.64 -2.25 -5.54
N ILE A 104 15.83 -2.84 -5.45
CA ILE A 104 16.26 -3.97 -6.27
C ILE A 104 16.62 -5.14 -5.35
N CYS A 105 16.07 -6.32 -5.65
CA CYS A 105 16.48 -7.56 -5.01
C CYS A 105 17.66 -8.17 -5.77
N ASP A 106 18.89 -7.89 -5.34
CA ASP A 106 20.08 -8.56 -5.85
C ASP A 106 20.23 -9.93 -5.19
N ARG A 107 19.55 -10.93 -5.77
CA ARG A 107 19.57 -12.30 -5.27
C ARG A 107 20.95 -12.97 -5.38
N LYS A 108 21.83 -12.48 -6.27
CA LYS A 108 23.17 -13.04 -6.43
C LYS A 108 24.03 -12.70 -5.24
N ASN A 109 23.97 -11.45 -4.78
CA ASN A 109 24.72 -10.98 -3.62
C ASN A 109 23.91 -11.05 -2.31
N LYS A 110 22.65 -11.45 -2.36
CA LYS A 110 21.69 -11.48 -1.24
C LYS A 110 21.46 -10.10 -0.61
N VAL A 111 21.49 -9.06 -1.44
CA VAL A 111 21.32 -7.66 -1.01
C VAL A 111 19.97 -7.11 -1.48
N LEU A 112 19.26 -6.43 -0.58
CA LEU A 112 18.19 -5.51 -0.92
C LEU A 112 18.80 -4.11 -1.13
N ALA A 113 18.90 -3.69 -2.38
CA ALA A 113 19.42 -2.38 -2.71
C ALA A 113 18.29 -1.35 -2.77
N VAL A 114 18.22 -0.45 -1.79
CA VAL A 114 17.27 0.66 -1.73
C VAL A 114 17.84 1.82 -2.56
N LYS A 115 17.16 2.15 -3.65
CA LYS A 115 17.58 3.23 -4.56
C LYS A 115 17.05 4.59 -4.15
N ASN A 116 15.77 4.63 -3.77
CA ASN A 116 15.13 5.87 -3.37
C ASN A 116 13.88 5.62 -2.53
N ILE A 117 13.55 6.60 -1.69
CA ILE A 117 12.29 6.66 -0.95
C ILE A 117 11.74 8.09 -1.02
N TRP A 118 10.51 8.22 -1.50
CA TRP A 118 9.78 9.48 -1.55
C TRP A 118 8.68 9.44 -0.50
N PHE A 119 8.79 10.23 0.55
CA PHE A 119 7.73 10.35 1.56
C PHE A 119 6.60 11.26 1.06
N GLU A 120 5.36 10.94 1.40
CA GLU A 120 4.23 11.83 1.14
C GLU A 120 4.27 13.09 2.01
N ASP A 121 3.56 14.12 1.57
CA ASP A 121 3.49 15.39 2.29
C ASP A 121 3.00 15.21 3.74
N GLY A 122 3.68 15.91 4.65
CA GLY A 122 3.37 15.86 6.08
C GLY A 122 3.95 14.65 6.83
N VAL A 123 4.58 13.70 6.15
CA VAL A 123 5.23 12.56 6.82
C VAL A 123 6.56 12.99 7.43
N LYS A 124 6.69 12.85 8.76
CA LYS A 124 7.92 13.10 9.50
C LYS A 124 8.56 11.78 9.92
N LEU A 125 9.83 11.60 9.56
CA LEU A 125 10.64 10.42 9.91
C LEU A 125 11.01 10.40 11.40
N SER A 126 10.04 10.10 12.26
CA SER A 126 10.28 9.85 13.68
C SER A 126 11.10 8.57 13.89
N LYS A 127 11.73 8.43 15.06
CA LYS A 127 12.46 7.19 15.42
C LYS A 127 11.57 5.96 15.40
N ALA A 128 10.29 6.10 15.78
CA ALA A 128 9.32 5.02 15.74
C ALA A 128 9.03 4.60 14.29
N LEU A 129 8.81 5.57 13.39
CA LEU A 129 8.54 5.28 11.98
C LEU A 129 9.74 4.63 11.28
N GLN A 130 10.96 5.10 11.58
CA GLN A 130 12.19 4.48 11.08
C GLN A 130 12.32 3.02 11.54
N LYS A 131 11.94 2.72 12.78
CA LYS A 131 11.94 1.35 13.32
C LYS A 131 10.94 0.46 12.57
N GLU A 132 9.72 0.95 12.31
CA GLU A 132 8.71 0.21 11.54
C GLU A 132 9.17 -0.06 10.10
N LEU A 133 9.77 0.94 9.45
CA LEU A 133 10.35 0.80 8.12
C LEU A 133 11.47 -0.26 8.09
N TYR A 134 12.36 -0.26 9.09
CA TYR A 134 13.41 -1.26 9.20
C TYR A 134 12.86 -2.68 9.44
N GLN A 135 11.81 -2.82 10.24
CA GLN A 135 11.13 -4.10 10.40
C GLN A 135 10.46 -4.56 9.11
N CYS A 136 9.90 -3.64 8.33
CA CYS A 136 9.33 -3.92 7.01
C CYS A 136 10.41 -4.41 6.04
N TYR A 137 11.58 -3.75 5.99
CA TYR A 137 12.73 -4.24 5.22
C TYR A 137 13.12 -5.67 5.61
N ASN A 138 13.25 -5.97 6.90
CA ASN A 138 13.63 -7.31 7.35
C ASN A 138 12.62 -8.38 6.92
N ARG A 139 11.31 -8.09 7.01
CA ARG A 139 10.28 -9.03 6.51
C ARG A 139 10.39 -9.23 5.00
N PHE A 140 10.57 -8.15 4.26
CA PHE A 140 10.72 -8.19 2.80
C PHE A 140 11.98 -8.96 2.38
N MET A 141 13.11 -8.71 3.02
CA MET A 141 14.36 -9.44 2.79
C MET A 141 14.20 -10.93 3.07
N ASN A 142 13.60 -11.29 4.20
CA ASN A 142 13.33 -12.69 4.55
C ASN A 142 12.45 -13.39 3.52
N PHE A 143 11.40 -12.72 3.02
CA PHE A 143 10.54 -13.26 1.97
C PHE A 143 11.29 -13.46 0.63
N HIS A 144 12.31 -12.65 0.37
CA HIS A 144 13.12 -12.71 -0.84
C HIS A 144 14.46 -13.46 -0.68
N ASP A 145 14.70 -14.13 0.45
CA ASP A 145 15.95 -14.83 0.78
C ASP A 145 17.21 -13.93 0.71
N LEU A 146 17.06 -12.67 1.12
CA LEU A 146 18.13 -11.67 1.19
C LEU A 146 18.64 -11.55 2.64
N THR A 147 19.92 -11.22 2.82
CA THR A 147 20.58 -11.13 4.14
C THR A 147 21.05 -9.73 4.50
N ASP A 148 21.26 -8.88 3.49
CA ASP A 148 21.83 -7.55 3.68
C ASP A 148 20.99 -6.49 2.97
N ILE A 149 21.11 -5.25 3.43
CA ILE A 149 20.46 -4.07 2.86
C ILE A 149 21.50 -2.98 2.61
N GLU A 150 21.44 -2.40 1.42
CA GLU A 150 22.31 -1.30 1.01
C GLU A 150 21.47 -0.12 0.55
N PHE A 151 21.85 1.08 0.97
CA PHE A 151 21.23 2.32 0.50
C PHE A 151 22.15 2.94 -0.54
N ILE A 152 21.69 3.01 -1.78
CA ILE A 152 22.49 3.53 -2.88
C ILE A 152 22.45 5.06 -2.80
N GLU A 153 23.63 5.70 -2.70
CA GLU A 153 23.74 7.15 -2.83
C GLU A 153 23.34 7.58 -4.26
N GLN A 154 22.49 8.60 -4.37
CA GLN A 154 22.15 9.18 -5.68
C GLN A 154 23.36 9.92 -6.23
N ILE A 155 23.76 9.59 -7.46
CA ILE A 155 24.70 10.40 -8.27
C ILE A 155 23.95 11.61 -8.80
#